data_AF-A0A1F3SQX9-F1
#
_entry.id   AF-A0A1F3SQX9-F1
#
_cell.length_a   1.000
_cell.length_b   1.000
_cell.length_c   1.000
_cell.angle_alpha   90.00
_cell.angle_beta   90.00
_cell.angle_gamma   90.00
#
_symmetry.space_group_name_H-M   'P 1'
#
loop_
_entity.id
_entity.type
_entity.pdbx_description
1 polymer ?
#
loop_
_entity_poly.entity_id
_entity_poly.type
_entity_poly.pdbx_seq_one_letter_code
_entity_poly.pdbx_strand_id
1 'polypeptide(L)'
;MCNEKVSYGDAEPPGVRPLDGVTVEAIEIYQNPKLQSVDFGLGIWPVNPYYNGFSLNAGYTRNFSKTYSWEVINGDYVFTIDKGLTSELAESFDVNPERIERINFLISSNLRYTHSYGKTIFLKEYIRYFRSAILAGPALLATQKGGSMNARVGINFGWRVETFINDDFSWKFELRDTYAFGGFGNNITLIFGSAYGF
;
A
#
# COMPACT_ATOMS: atom_id res chain seq x y z
N MET A 1 -5.32 -75.20 -5.69
CA MET A 1 -6.43 -74.23 -5.55
C MET A 1 -5.92 -73.06 -4.71
N CYS A 2 -5.44 -72.01 -5.37
CA CYS A 2 -5.10 -70.74 -4.72
C CYS A 2 -6.23 -69.76 -5.04
N ASN A 3 -6.86 -69.21 -4.01
CA ASN A 3 -7.91 -68.21 -4.16
C ASN A 3 -7.27 -66.82 -4.27
N GLU A 4 -7.52 -66.19 -5.40
CA GLU A 4 -7.21 -64.81 -5.75
C GLU A 4 -8.25 -63.88 -5.08
N LYS A 5 -7.81 -62.80 -4.44
CA LYS A 5 -8.68 -61.68 -4.07
C LYS A 5 -8.20 -60.43 -4.79
N VAL A 6 -8.98 -60.02 -5.77
CA VAL A 6 -8.92 -58.71 -6.43
C VAL A 6 -9.69 -57.71 -5.54
N SER A 7 -9.09 -56.57 -5.23
CA SER A 7 -9.76 -55.42 -4.65
C SER A 7 -9.54 -54.22 -5.57
N TYR A 8 -10.66 -53.66 -6.05
CA TYR A 8 -10.76 -52.50 -6.91
C TYR A 8 -10.30 -51.24 -6.18
N GLY A 9 -9.58 -50.39 -6.91
CA GLY A 9 -8.95 -49.19 -6.39
C GLY A 9 -9.89 -48.03 -6.13
N ASP A 10 -9.46 -47.22 -5.16
CA ASP A 10 -9.88 -45.84 -4.98
C ASP A 10 -8.76 -44.94 -5.50
N ALA A 11 -9.07 -44.08 -6.48
CA ALA A 11 -8.12 -43.13 -7.03
C ALA A 11 -7.86 -42.00 -6.01
N GLU A 12 -6.64 -41.91 -5.50
CA GLU A 12 -6.18 -40.78 -4.70
C GLU A 12 -6.16 -39.49 -5.55
N PRO A 13 -6.56 -38.33 -5.00
CA PRO A 13 -6.32 -37.04 -5.64
C PRO A 13 -4.80 -36.83 -5.79
N PRO A 14 -4.32 -36.05 -6.77
CA PRO A 14 -2.89 -35.85 -6.99
C PRO A 14 -2.30 -34.96 -5.88
N GLY A 15 -2.08 -35.57 -4.72
CA GLY A 15 -1.47 -35.00 -3.53
C GLY A 15 -0.07 -35.55 -3.35
N VAL A 16 0.85 -34.64 -3.04
CA VAL A 16 2.28 -34.80 -2.81
C VAL A 16 2.63 -36.15 -2.17
N ARG A 17 3.37 -37.01 -2.89
CA ARG A 17 3.93 -38.25 -2.31
C ARG A 17 5.13 -37.89 -1.44
N PRO A 18 5.17 -38.26 -0.15
CA PRO A 18 6.36 -38.09 0.67
C PRO A 18 7.39 -39.16 0.31
N LEU A 19 8.66 -38.76 0.25
CA LEU A 19 9.79 -39.66 -0.02
C LEU A 19 10.12 -40.61 1.15
N ASP A 20 9.44 -40.51 2.30
CA ASP A 20 9.75 -41.31 3.50
C ASP A 20 8.56 -41.55 4.45
N GLY A 21 7.31 -41.43 4.00
CA GLY A 21 6.13 -41.75 4.84
C GLY A 21 5.89 -40.82 6.05
N VAL A 22 6.72 -39.79 6.24
CA VAL A 22 6.50 -38.72 7.22
C VAL A 22 5.87 -37.54 6.50
N THR A 23 4.66 -37.16 6.91
CA THR A 23 4.04 -35.89 6.54
C THR A 23 4.82 -34.78 7.24
N VAL A 24 5.83 -34.23 6.56
CA VAL A 24 6.50 -33.02 7.03
C VAL A 24 5.58 -31.86 6.70
N GLU A 25 4.71 -31.51 7.65
CA GLU A 25 4.02 -30.23 7.61
C GLU A 25 5.07 -29.15 7.90
N ALA A 26 5.46 -28.40 6.88
CA ALA A 26 6.31 -27.24 7.08
C ALA A 26 5.49 -26.20 7.87
N ILE A 27 5.61 -26.21 9.20
CA ILE A 27 5.04 -25.17 10.06
C ILE A 27 5.86 -23.90 9.81
N GLU A 28 5.46 -23.17 8.79
CA GLU A 28 6.13 -21.93 8.42
C GLU A 28 5.60 -20.80 9.30
N ILE A 29 6.36 -20.46 10.35
CA ILE A 29 6.01 -19.36 11.26
C ILE A 29 6.32 -18.04 10.57
N TYR A 30 5.31 -17.40 10.02
CA TYR A 30 5.38 -16.00 9.58
C TYR A 30 5.20 -15.08 10.78
N GLN A 31 5.97 -13.98 10.84
CA GLN A 31 5.70 -12.89 11.78
C GLN A 31 4.27 -12.41 11.58
N ASN A 32 3.46 -12.54 12.63
CA ASN A 32 2.09 -12.06 12.63
C ASN A 32 2.15 -10.55 12.90
N PRO A 33 1.55 -9.69 12.07
CA PRO A 33 1.45 -8.27 12.38
C PRO A 33 0.77 -8.10 13.74
N LYS A 34 1.30 -7.17 14.55
CA LYS A 34 0.69 -6.77 15.81
C LYS A 34 -0.74 -6.28 15.58
N LEU A 35 -1.55 -6.29 16.63
CA LEU A 35 -2.96 -5.92 16.53
C LEU A 35 -3.12 -4.49 16.00
N GLN A 36 -2.21 -3.60 16.38
CA GLN A 36 -2.21 -2.20 15.99
C GLN A 36 -0.87 -1.82 15.39
N SER A 37 -0.87 -0.84 14.50
CA SER A 37 0.34 -0.25 13.98
C SER A 37 0.13 1.20 13.59
N VAL A 38 1.14 2.01 13.82
CA VAL A 38 1.23 3.38 13.31
C VAL A 38 2.28 3.41 12.23
N ASP A 39 2.07 4.25 11.22
CA ASP A 39 2.99 4.39 10.11
C ASP A 39 3.27 5.84 9.77
N PHE A 40 4.49 6.06 9.30
CA PHE A 40 5.01 7.37 8.91
C PHE A 40 5.80 7.22 7.62
N GLY A 41 5.72 8.20 6.72
CA GLY A 41 6.44 8.13 5.46
C GLY A 41 6.55 9.46 4.74
N LEU A 42 7.33 9.44 3.68
CA LEU A 42 7.49 10.53 2.72
C LEU A 42 6.92 10.09 1.39
N GLY A 43 6.09 10.94 0.79
CA GLY A 43 5.47 10.71 -0.50
C GLY A 43 6.00 11.63 -1.59
N ILE A 44 5.98 11.16 -2.83
CA ILE A 44 6.21 11.97 -4.04
C ILE A 44 5.01 11.83 -4.99
N TRP A 45 4.69 12.94 -5.65
CA TRP A 45 3.53 13.08 -6.54
C TRP A 45 4.02 13.50 -7.94
N PRO A 46 4.43 12.54 -8.80
CA PRO A 46 5.16 12.86 -10.03
C PRO A 46 4.26 13.27 -11.22
N VAL A 47 2.95 13.00 -11.15
CA VAL A 47 2.07 12.99 -12.34
C VAL A 47 1.42 14.34 -12.65
N ASN A 48 1.60 15.37 -11.82
CA ASN A 48 1.04 16.69 -12.10
C ASN A 48 1.95 17.50 -13.07
N PRO A 49 1.43 18.04 -14.18
CA PRO A 49 2.25 18.80 -15.14
C PRO A 49 2.64 20.20 -14.65
N TYR A 50 1.91 20.77 -13.69
CA TYR A 50 2.08 22.16 -13.24
C TYR A 50 2.99 22.29 -11.99
N TYR A 51 3.03 21.25 -11.16
CA TYR A 51 3.84 21.22 -9.94
C TYR A 51 4.40 19.82 -9.67
N ASN A 52 5.50 19.76 -8.92
CA ASN A 52 5.95 18.55 -8.24
C ASN A 52 5.40 18.59 -6.80
N GLY A 53 4.84 17.47 -6.33
CA GLY A 53 4.38 17.36 -4.95
C GLY A 53 5.27 16.44 -4.11
N PHE A 54 5.54 16.84 -2.88
CA PHE A 54 6.12 16.01 -1.82
C PHE A 54 5.12 15.93 -0.68
N SER A 55 4.97 14.79 -0.01
CA SER A 55 4.07 14.67 1.13
C SER A 55 4.71 14.07 2.36
N LEU A 56 4.17 14.45 3.52
CA LEU A 56 4.35 13.72 4.78
C LEU A 56 3.13 12.84 4.99
N ASN A 57 3.36 11.54 5.13
CA ASN A 57 2.33 10.53 5.34
C ASN A 57 2.33 10.08 6.80
N ALA A 58 1.15 9.95 7.39
CA ALA A 58 0.96 9.29 8.68
C ALA A 58 -0.31 8.44 8.65
N GLY A 59 -0.29 7.29 9.32
CA GLY A 59 -1.41 6.37 9.32
C GLY A 59 -1.53 5.53 10.58
N TYR A 60 -2.74 5.02 10.81
CA TYR A 60 -3.05 4.06 11.86
C TYR A 60 -3.82 2.88 11.28
N THR A 61 -3.30 1.69 11.51
CA THR A 61 -3.85 0.43 11.00
C THR A 61 -4.16 -0.53 12.14
N ARG A 62 -5.35 -1.10 12.10
CA ARG A 62 -5.77 -2.22 12.95
C ARG A 62 -5.75 -3.52 12.15
N ASN A 63 -4.95 -4.48 12.59
CA ASN A 63 -4.88 -5.80 11.97
C ASN A 63 -5.91 -6.72 12.63
N PHE A 64 -6.82 -7.31 11.85
CA PHE A 64 -7.80 -8.28 12.36
C PHE A 64 -7.31 -9.71 12.23
N SER A 65 -6.61 -9.99 11.13
CA SER A 65 -5.98 -11.26 10.84
C SER A 65 -4.72 -11.02 10.04
N LYS A 66 -4.04 -12.11 9.66
CA LYS A 66 -2.93 -12.07 8.70
C LYS A 66 -3.41 -11.41 7.39
N THR A 67 -4.54 -11.88 6.87
CA THR A 67 -5.07 -11.50 5.56
C THR A 67 -5.74 -10.14 5.53
N TYR A 68 -6.48 -9.78 6.58
CA TYR A 68 -7.30 -8.57 6.59
C TYR A 68 -6.86 -7.58 7.67
N SER A 69 -6.71 -6.34 7.25
CA SER A 69 -6.42 -5.21 8.13
C SER A 69 -7.27 -4.01 7.69
N TRP A 70 -7.52 -3.11 8.62
CA TRP A 70 -8.19 -1.85 8.32
C TRP A 70 -7.26 -0.70 8.68
N GLU A 71 -6.88 0.05 7.66
CA GLU A 71 -6.24 1.35 7.81
C GLU A 71 -7.35 2.34 8.18
N VAL A 72 -7.51 2.57 9.47
CA VAL A 72 -8.58 3.38 10.04
C VAL A 72 -8.50 4.79 9.50
N ILE A 73 -7.28 5.33 9.49
CA ILE A 73 -6.98 6.65 8.95
C ILE A 73 -5.57 6.65 8.35
N ASN A 74 -5.43 7.28 7.20
CA ASN A 74 -4.16 7.64 6.61
C ASN A 74 -4.27 9.05 6.05
N GLY A 75 -3.33 9.90 6.42
CA GLY A 75 -3.29 11.30 6.06
C GLY A 75 -1.98 11.65 5.36
N ASP A 76 -2.09 12.39 4.26
CA ASP A 76 -0.99 13.01 3.55
C ASP A 76 -1.12 14.52 3.62
N TYR A 77 -0.05 15.18 4.08
CA TYR A 77 0.10 16.62 3.96
C TYR A 77 1.05 16.94 2.81
N VAL A 78 0.58 17.67 1.80
CA VAL A 78 1.25 17.82 0.49
C VAL A 78 1.83 19.22 0.34
N PHE A 79 3.14 19.27 0.12
CA PHE A 79 3.89 20.45 -0.28
C PHE A 79 4.06 20.44 -1.80
N THR A 80 3.71 21.53 -2.47
CA THR A 80 3.83 21.64 -3.94
C THR A 80 4.90 22.66 -4.32
N ILE A 81 5.72 22.31 -5.31
CA ILE A 81 6.75 23.16 -5.89
C ILE A 81 6.46 23.33 -7.38
N ASP A 82 6.45 24.57 -7.85
CA ASP A 82 6.11 24.88 -9.24
C ASP A 82 7.15 24.38 -10.23
N LYS A 83 6.67 23.90 -11.38
CA LYS A 83 7.52 23.53 -12.52
C LYS A 83 7.75 24.74 -13.42
N GLY A 84 8.89 24.75 -14.12
CA GLY A 84 9.28 25.83 -15.04
C GLY A 84 8.22 26.16 -16.11
N LEU A 85 7.42 25.17 -16.55
CA LEU A 85 6.32 25.39 -17.48
C LEU A 85 5.25 26.35 -16.94
N THR A 86 4.94 26.29 -15.63
CA THR A 86 4.02 27.25 -14.99
C THR A 86 4.64 28.65 -14.95
N SER A 87 5.95 28.74 -14.70
CA SER A 87 6.68 30.01 -14.70
C SER A 87 6.71 30.65 -16.08
N GLU A 88 6.96 29.87 -17.14
CA GLU A 88 6.98 30.35 -18.53
C GLU A 88 5.58 30.78 -19.02
N LEU A 89 4.52 30.06 -18.64
CA LEU A 89 3.13 30.44 -18.94
C LEU A 89 2.73 31.74 -18.22
N ALA A 90 3.17 31.94 -16.98
CA ALA A 90 2.92 33.18 -16.25
C ALA A 90 3.70 34.36 -16.86
N GLU A 91 4.96 34.15 -17.23
CA GLU A 91 5.84 35.19 -17.78
C GLU A 91 5.47 35.58 -19.23
N SER A 92 5.05 34.60 -20.05
CA SER A 92 4.78 34.83 -21.48
C SER A 92 3.33 35.20 -21.79
N PHE A 93 2.36 34.82 -20.94
CA PHE A 93 0.93 35.02 -21.21
C PHE A 93 0.18 35.85 -20.15
N ASP A 94 0.87 36.38 -19.12
CA ASP A 94 0.29 37.15 -18.02
C ASP A 94 -0.89 36.41 -17.32
N VAL A 95 -0.89 35.07 -17.40
CA VAL A 95 -1.90 34.24 -16.74
C VAL A 95 -1.40 33.92 -15.35
N ASN A 96 -1.94 34.64 -14.35
CA ASN A 96 -1.56 34.46 -12.95
C ASN A 96 -1.76 32.99 -12.50
N PRO A 97 -0.72 32.30 -11.98
CA PRO A 97 -0.78 30.92 -11.47
C PRO A 97 -1.80 30.65 -10.36
N GLU A 98 -2.38 31.70 -9.75
CA GLU A 98 -3.41 31.61 -8.70
C GLU A 98 -4.64 30.78 -9.07
N ARG A 99 -4.88 30.53 -10.37
CA ARG A 99 -6.00 29.72 -10.84
C ARG A 99 -5.75 28.20 -10.83
N ILE A 100 -4.51 27.75 -10.61
CA ILE A 100 -4.16 26.32 -10.60
C ILE A 100 -4.57 25.72 -9.26
N GLU A 101 -5.41 24.68 -9.32
CA GLU A 101 -5.87 23.94 -8.15
C GLU A 101 -4.76 23.00 -7.65
N ARG A 102 -4.40 23.11 -6.37
CA ARG A 102 -3.31 22.34 -5.75
C ARG A 102 -3.85 21.48 -4.63
N ILE A 103 -3.39 20.24 -4.51
CA ILE A 103 -3.69 19.40 -3.33
C ILE A 103 -2.91 19.95 -2.13
N ASN A 104 -3.58 20.07 -0.99
CA ASN A 104 -2.98 20.48 0.29
C ASN A 104 -2.98 19.32 1.29
N PHE A 105 -4.12 18.65 1.45
CA PHE A 105 -4.21 17.44 2.27
C PHE A 105 -5.04 16.34 1.60
N LEU A 106 -4.73 15.10 1.92
CA LEU A 106 -5.52 13.93 1.60
C LEU A 106 -5.72 13.10 2.86
N ILE A 107 -6.94 12.65 3.10
CA ILE A 107 -7.28 11.74 4.19
C ILE A 107 -8.03 10.55 3.59
N SER A 108 -7.67 9.34 3.97
CA SER A 108 -8.32 8.12 3.51
C SER A 108 -8.51 7.11 4.63
N SER A 109 -9.44 6.18 4.42
CA SER A 109 -9.65 5.01 5.26
C SER A 109 -9.74 3.81 4.34
N ASN A 110 -8.93 2.78 4.54
CA ASN A 110 -8.75 1.72 3.55
C ASN A 110 -8.86 0.33 4.17
N LEU A 111 -9.60 -0.55 3.50
CA LEU A 111 -9.48 -1.97 3.75
C LEU A 111 -8.19 -2.47 3.11
N ARG A 112 -7.41 -3.25 3.86
CA ARG A 112 -6.17 -3.86 3.40
C ARG A 112 -6.36 -5.37 3.26
N TYR A 113 -6.11 -5.86 2.06
CA TYR A 113 -6.08 -7.29 1.75
C TYR A 113 -4.65 -7.73 1.45
N THR A 114 -4.09 -8.53 2.36
CA THR A 114 -2.78 -9.14 2.18
C THR A 114 -2.89 -10.35 1.28
N HIS A 115 -2.29 -10.29 0.09
CA HIS A 115 -2.37 -11.35 -0.90
C HIS A 115 -1.12 -12.24 -0.94
N SER A 116 0.03 -11.77 -0.49
CA SER A 116 1.24 -12.59 -0.44
C SER A 116 2.14 -12.28 0.75
N TYR A 117 2.83 -13.33 1.18
CA TYR A 117 3.90 -13.30 2.15
C TYR A 117 5.12 -13.93 1.51
N GLY A 118 6.29 -13.50 1.95
CA GLY A 118 7.50 -14.20 1.57
C GLY A 118 8.64 -13.93 2.52
N LYS A 119 9.70 -14.70 2.30
CA LYS A 119 10.98 -14.55 2.96
C LYS A 119 11.99 -14.15 1.91
N THR A 120 12.76 -13.12 2.19
CA THR A 120 13.90 -12.73 1.37
C THR A 120 15.18 -12.98 2.16
N ILE A 121 16.21 -13.48 1.49
CA ILE A 121 17.53 -13.66 2.08
C ILE A 121 18.38 -12.47 1.63
N PHE A 122 18.65 -11.56 2.56
CA PHE A 122 19.51 -10.42 2.32
C PHE A 122 20.95 -10.75 2.70
N LEU A 123 21.89 -10.52 1.77
CA LEU A 123 23.33 -10.77 1.95
C LEU A 123 23.68 -12.19 2.47
N LYS A 124 22.92 -13.21 2.07
CA LYS A 124 23.11 -14.64 2.43
C LYS A 124 22.93 -14.99 3.91
N GLU A 125 22.83 -14.02 4.81
CA GLU A 125 22.81 -14.25 6.27
C GLU A 125 21.51 -13.80 6.94
N TYR A 126 20.80 -12.83 6.36
CA TYR A 126 19.63 -12.22 6.99
C TYR A 126 18.35 -12.66 6.30
N ILE A 127 17.59 -13.57 6.93
CA ILE A 127 16.22 -13.88 6.51
C ILE A 127 15.31 -12.75 6.99
N ARG A 128 14.65 -12.07 6.04
CA ARG A 128 13.68 -11.01 6.31
C ARG A 128 12.32 -11.39 5.76
N TYR A 129 11.28 -11.09 6.52
CA TYR A 129 9.90 -11.31 6.10
C TYR A 129 9.38 -10.10 5.33
N PHE A 130 8.64 -10.36 4.26
CA PHE A 130 7.91 -9.30 3.58
C PHE A 130 6.44 -9.69 3.40
N ARG A 131 5.61 -8.66 3.29
CA ARG A 131 4.16 -8.75 3.09
C ARG A 131 3.77 -7.81 1.95
N SER A 132 2.87 -8.28 1.09
CA SER A 132 2.30 -7.49 0.01
C SER A 132 0.78 -7.43 0.14
N ALA A 133 0.24 -6.23 0.06
CA ALA A 133 -1.18 -5.98 0.27
C ALA A 133 -1.75 -4.97 -0.73
N ILE A 134 -3.02 -5.15 -1.07
CA ILE A 134 -3.81 -4.19 -1.82
C ILE A 134 -4.66 -3.38 -0.82
N LEU A 135 -4.84 -2.11 -1.10
CA LEU A 135 -5.59 -1.13 -0.33
C LEU A 135 -6.74 -0.62 -1.17
N ALA A 136 -7.93 -0.49 -0.59
CA ALA A 136 -9.07 0.16 -1.23
C ALA A 136 -9.97 0.82 -0.19
N GLY A 137 -10.47 2.02 -0.47
CA GLY A 137 -11.43 2.68 0.40
C GLY A 137 -11.76 4.12 0.03
N PRO A 138 -12.62 4.79 0.80
CA PRO A 138 -12.96 6.19 0.60
C PRO A 138 -11.77 7.12 0.88
N ALA A 139 -11.77 8.25 0.18
CA ALA A 139 -10.82 9.34 0.37
C ALA A 139 -11.51 10.71 0.37
N LEU A 140 -10.88 11.65 1.06
CA LEU A 140 -11.20 13.06 1.09
C LEU A 140 -9.94 13.83 0.70
N LEU A 141 -10.03 14.63 -0.34
CA LEU A 141 -8.96 15.49 -0.80
C LEU A 141 -9.36 16.93 -0.54
N ALA A 142 -8.48 17.72 0.02
CA ALA A 142 -8.65 19.16 0.01
C ALA A 142 -7.64 19.82 -0.90
N THR A 143 -8.19 20.68 -1.73
CA THR A 143 -7.48 21.45 -2.71
C THR A 143 -7.62 22.93 -2.42
N GLN A 144 -6.63 23.70 -2.85
CA GLN A 144 -6.63 25.14 -2.75
C GLN A 144 -6.60 25.75 -4.15
N LYS A 145 -7.50 26.72 -4.40
CA LYS A 145 -7.56 27.50 -5.63
C LYS A 145 -7.82 28.97 -5.27
N GLY A 146 -6.92 29.88 -5.66
CA GLY A 146 -7.05 31.32 -5.38
C GLY A 146 -7.28 31.65 -3.91
N GLY A 147 -6.68 30.90 -2.97
CA GLY A 147 -6.86 31.09 -1.53
C GLY A 147 -8.12 30.44 -0.92
N SER A 148 -9.05 29.93 -1.73
CA SER A 148 -10.22 29.18 -1.26
C SER A 148 -9.92 27.69 -1.18
N MET A 149 -10.34 27.04 -0.08
CA MET A 149 -10.18 25.61 0.14
C MET A 149 -11.45 24.87 -0.31
N ASN A 150 -11.28 23.86 -1.15
CA ASN A 150 -12.35 22.99 -1.63
C ASN A 150 -12.09 21.56 -1.16
N ALA A 151 -13.11 20.89 -0.62
CA ALA A 151 -13.04 19.48 -0.27
C ALA A 151 -13.72 18.64 -1.35
N ARG A 152 -13.08 17.54 -1.72
CA ARG A 152 -13.55 16.58 -2.72
C ARG A 152 -13.56 15.19 -2.12
N VAL A 153 -14.65 14.46 -2.37
CA VAL A 153 -14.75 13.04 -2.04
C VAL A 153 -14.18 12.20 -3.17
N GLY A 154 -13.62 11.05 -2.84
CA GLY A 154 -12.99 10.18 -3.81
C GLY A 154 -12.86 8.75 -3.29
N ILE A 155 -12.18 7.95 -4.09
CA ILE A 155 -11.78 6.58 -3.77
C ILE A 155 -10.27 6.48 -3.89
N ASN A 156 -9.67 5.77 -2.95
CA ASN A 156 -8.24 5.48 -2.94
C ASN A 156 -8.05 3.99 -3.18
N PHE A 157 -7.15 3.67 -4.09
CA PHE A 157 -6.64 2.33 -4.32
C PHE A 157 -5.14 2.34 -4.15
N GLY A 158 -4.57 1.24 -3.67
CA GLY A 158 -3.13 1.19 -3.53
C GLY A 158 -2.57 -0.20 -3.40
N TRP A 159 -1.26 -0.24 -3.45
CA TRP A 159 -0.44 -1.40 -3.23
C TRP A 159 0.63 -1.06 -2.20
N ARG A 160 0.75 -1.88 -1.17
CA ARG A 160 1.73 -1.72 -0.08
C ARG A 160 2.60 -2.97 -0.01
N VAL A 161 3.90 -2.75 0.06
CA VAL A 161 4.90 -3.77 0.39
C VAL A 161 5.55 -3.38 1.70
N GLU A 162 5.57 -4.29 2.66
CA GLU A 162 6.21 -4.11 3.96
C GLU A 162 7.30 -5.16 4.15
N THR A 163 8.47 -4.73 4.65
CA THR A 163 9.59 -5.61 5.01
C THR A 163 9.88 -5.46 6.48
N PHE A 164 9.76 -6.55 7.24
CA PHE A 164 9.93 -6.56 8.69
C PHE A 164 11.41 -6.66 9.08
N ILE A 165 11.83 -5.78 9.99
CA ILE A 165 13.17 -5.82 10.58
C ILE A 165 13.15 -6.60 11.89
N ASN A 166 12.13 -6.37 12.70
CA ASN A 166 11.86 -7.09 13.94
C ASN A 166 10.34 -7.25 14.12
N ASP A 167 9.89 -7.71 15.30
CA ASP A 167 8.46 -7.95 15.56
C ASP A 167 7.60 -6.68 15.59
N ASP A 168 8.23 -5.52 15.80
CA ASP A 168 7.55 -4.25 16.01
C ASP A 168 7.80 -3.26 14.85
N PHE A 169 8.90 -3.35 14.12
CA PHE A 169 9.32 -2.37 13.13
C PHE A 169 9.44 -2.96 11.72
N SER A 170 8.90 -2.24 10.74
CA SER A 170 9.02 -2.57 9.32
C SER A 170 9.26 -1.33 8.45
N TRP A 171 9.91 -1.54 7.32
CA TRP A 171 9.94 -0.58 6.21
C TRP A 171 8.75 -0.82 5.30
N LYS A 172 8.15 0.26 4.78
CA LYS A 172 7.03 0.21 3.85
C LYS A 172 7.34 0.99 2.57
N PHE A 173 6.87 0.43 1.47
CA PHE A 173 6.73 1.10 0.20
C PHE A 173 5.25 1.03 -0.20
N GLU A 174 4.70 2.14 -0.69
CA GLU A 174 3.32 2.20 -1.15
C GLU A 174 3.22 2.93 -2.48
N LEU A 175 2.37 2.39 -3.35
CA LEU A 175 1.87 3.06 -4.53
C LEU A 175 0.37 3.27 -4.31
N ARG A 176 -0.08 4.52 -4.29
CA ARG A 176 -1.49 4.88 -4.14
C ARG A 176 -1.97 5.63 -5.38
N ASP A 177 -3.19 5.36 -5.80
CA ASP A 177 -3.93 6.14 -6.78
C ASP A 177 -5.23 6.60 -6.13
N THR A 178 -5.38 7.92 -6.02
CA THR A 178 -6.62 8.53 -5.52
C THR A 178 -7.37 9.20 -6.65
N TYR A 179 -8.58 8.70 -6.90
CA TYR A 179 -9.53 9.28 -7.85
C TYR A 179 -10.55 10.14 -7.11
N ALA A 180 -10.61 11.43 -7.44
CA ALA A 180 -11.58 12.34 -6.85
C ALA A 180 -12.79 12.52 -7.78
N PHE A 181 -13.98 12.52 -7.22
CA PHE A 181 -15.19 12.81 -7.98
C PHE A 181 -15.30 14.32 -8.26
N GLY A 182 -15.90 14.69 -9.41
CA GLY A 182 -16.18 16.09 -9.74
C GLY A 182 -15.04 16.87 -10.40
N GLY A 183 -14.13 16.21 -11.13
CA GLY A 183 -13.28 16.87 -12.13
C GLY A 183 -11.79 16.99 -11.81
N PHE A 184 -11.33 16.45 -10.68
CA PHE A 184 -9.89 16.26 -10.43
C PHE A 184 -9.52 14.84 -10.86
N GLY A 185 -8.45 14.69 -11.64
CA GLY A 185 -8.04 13.41 -12.22
C GLY A 185 -7.48 12.41 -11.20
N ASN A 186 -6.93 11.31 -11.72
CA ASN A 186 -6.18 10.33 -10.92
C ASN A 186 -4.94 10.97 -10.30
N ASN A 187 -4.65 10.63 -9.05
CA ASN A 187 -3.48 11.16 -8.34
C ASN A 187 -2.64 10.02 -7.81
N ILE A 188 -1.56 9.76 -8.54
CA ILE A 188 -0.61 8.71 -8.18
C ILE A 188 0.41 9.27 -7.20
N THR A 189 0.57 8.57 -6.08
CA THR A 189 1.54 8.87 -5.03
C THR A 189 2.41 7.66 -4.77
N LEU A 190 3.71 7.89 -4.65
CA LEU A 190 4.68 6.88 -4.20
C LEU A 190 5.15 7.25 -2.80
N ILE A 191 4.99 6.36 -1.82
CA ILE A 191 5.31 6.61 -0.43
C ILE A 191 6.37 5.62 0.02
N PHE A 192 7.42 6.12 0.66
CA PHE A 192 8.39 5.30 1.38
C PHE A 192 8.39 5.69 2.85
N GLY A 193 8.42 4.71 3.74
CA GLY A 193 8.32 5.01 5.17
C GLY A 193 8.54 3.80 6.07
N SER A 194 8.14 3.94 7.31
CA SER A 194 8.21 2.88 8.32
C SER A 194 6.88 2.66 9.00
N ALA A 195 6.68 1.48 9.56
CA ALA A 195 5.57 1.18 10.46
C ALA A 195 6.10 0.61 11.79
N TYR A 196 5.42 0.97 12.87
CA TYR A 196 5.64 0.48 14.22
C TYR A 196 4.37 -0.19 14.74
N GLY A 197 4.45 -1.49 15.03
CA GLY A 197 3.38 -2.31 15.57
C GLY A 197 3.47 -2.47 17.08
N PHE A 198 2.30 -2.52 17.74
CA PHE A 198 2.16 -2.73 19.18
C PHE A 198 0.86 -3.48 19.51
#